data_AF-A0A3B0S274-F1
#
_entry.id   AF-A0A3B0S274-F1
#
_cell.length_a   1.000
_cell.length_b   1.000
_cell.length_c   1.000
_cell.angle_alpha   90.00
_cell.angle_beta   90.00
_cell.angle_gamma   90.00
#
_symmetry.space_group_name_H-M   'P 1'
#
loop_
_entity.id
_entity.type
_entity.pdbx_description
1 polymer ?
#
loop_
_entity_poly.entity_id
_entity_poly.type
_entity_poly.pdbx_seq_one_letter_code
_entity_poly.pdbx_strand_id
1 'polypeptide(L)'
;MSRYLKTILPFLLLLLLWAGAANAGFGKKDWPNRQQWQKTDFSTYLVPASEFTDGGPGKDGIPAIDNPNFEPVQNMDLDPRSPVIVVEIEGFARAYPLSILIWHEIVNDEIAGHPITVTFCPLCNASVVFDRVVDGQVTSFGVTGILRKSDMIMYDRATQSWWQQFTGRAIVGAQSGKKLTRRPAQLIAFSEFKQAYPTGQVLVPPLPITRPYGRNPYVDYDSKGRPFNVFVTVPRGFSKMDRVVVVGNQAWKMS
;
A
#
# COMPACT_ATOMS: atom_id res chain seq x y z
N MET A 1 -25.98 -30.14 -84.00
CA MET A 1 -27.30 -29.57 -83.67
C MET A 1 -27.30 -29.06 -82.24
N SER A 2 -27.65 -27.77 -82.08
CA SER A 2 -28.12 -27.03 -80.88
C SER A 2 -27.39 -27.24 -79.54
N ARG A 3 -26.49 -26.34 -79.14
CA ARG A 3 -26.72 -25.02 -78.46
C ARG A 3 -27.42 -25.14 -77.10
N TYR A 4 -26.71 -24.76 -76.02
CA TYR A 4 -27.12 -23.68 -75.13
C TYR A 4 -25.88 -22.99 -74.53
N LEU A 5 -25.76 -21.70 -74.83
CA LEU A 5 -24.82 -20.72 -74.28
C LEU A 5 -25.69 -19.50 -73.91
N LYS A 6 -25.16 -18.64 -73.02
CA LYS A 6 -25.67 -17.34 -72.52
C LYS A 6 -26.53 -17.52 -71.24
N THR A 7 -26.41 -16.71 -70.17
CA THR A 7 -26.04 -15.28 -70.11
C THR A 7 -25.82 -14.84 -68.64
N ILE A 8 -24.70 -14.16 -68.38
CA ILE A 8 -24.52 -12.88 -67.64
C ILE A 8 -24.83 -12.77 -66.11
N LEU A 9 -23.73 -12.47 -65.37
CA LEU A 9 -23.50 -11.73 -64.10
C LEU A 9 -24.48 -10.56 -63.79
N PRO A 10 -24.41 -9.83 -62.64
CA PRO A 10 -23.86 -10.11 -61.31
C PRO A 10 -24.89 -9.79 -60.18
N PHE A 11 -24.67 -10.25 -58.95
CA PHE A 11 -25.19 -9.53 -57.78
C PHE A 11 -24.07 -9.35 -56.76
N LEU A 12 -23.42 -8.20 -56.88
CA LEU A 12 -22.71 -7.53 -55.80
C LEU A 12 -23.76 -7.15 -54.75
N LEU A 13 -23.66 -7.72 -53.55
CA LEU A 13 -24.08 -7.00 -52.35
C LEU A 13 -22.91 -7.02 -51.36
N LEU A 14 -22.26 -5.86 -51.26
CA LEU A 14 -21.50 -5.46 -50.09
C LEU A 14 -22.40 -5.62 -48.85
N LEU A 15 -21.93 -6.39 -47.87
CA LEU A 15 -22.33 -6.19 -46.48
C LEU A 15 -21.06 -6.06 -45.64
N LEU A 16 -20.61 -4.81 -45.63
CA LEU A 16 -20.01 -4.06 -44.51
C LEU A 16 -19.51 -4.89 -43.33
N LEU A 17 -18.18 -4.82 -43.15
CA LEU A 17 -17.48 -4.74 -41.88
C LEU A 17 -18.40 -4.37 -40.71
N TRP A 18 -18.60 -5.32 -39.80
CA TRP A 18 -18.73 -4.98 -38.39
C TRP A 18 -17.47 -5.45 -37.68
N ALA A 19 -16.50 -4.55 -37.67
CA ALA A 19 -15.47 -4.54 -36.66
C ALA A 19 -16.15 -4.43 -35.28
N GLY A 20 -15.73 -5.27 -34.36
CA GLY A 20 -16.15 -5.19 -32.97
C GLY A 20 -17.33 -6.10 -32.64
N ALA A 21 -17.03 -7.38 -32.40
CA ALA A 21 -17.44 -7.92 -31.10
C ALA A 21 -16.69 -7.10 -30.04
N ALA A 22 -17.20 -5.89 -29.78
CA ALA A 22 -16.85 -5.14 -28.59
C ALA A 22 -17.04 -6.12 -27.44
N ASN A 23 -15.97 -6.31 -26.67
CA ASN A 23 -15.98 -7.01 -25.39
C ASN A 23 -17.28 -6.67 -24.66
N ALA A 24 -18.23 -7.60 -24.69
CA ALA A 24 -19.48 -7.47 -23.99
C ALA A 24 -19.14 -7.49 -22.50
N GLY A 25 -19.05 -6.31 -21.89
CA GLY A 25 -19.13 -6.12 -20.45
C GLY A 25 -17.83 -6.31 -19.64
N PHE A 26 -16.73 -5.63 -19.99
CA PHE A 26 -15.73 -5.21 -18.97
C PHE A 26 -15.97 -3.77 -18.47
N GLY A 27 -17.14 -3.21 -18.79
CA GLY A 27 -17.53 -1.85 -18.46
C GLY A 27 -18.43 -1.80 -17.22
N LYS A 28 -17.85 -1.36 -16.10
CA LYS A 28 -18.43 -1.07 -14.76
C LYS A 28 -18.64 -2.29 -13.84
N LYS A 29 -18.06 -2.15 -12.62
CA LYS A 29 -18.14 -2.99 -11.39
C LYS A 29 -17.05 -4.09 -11.37
N ASP A 30 -16.11 -4.16 -10.42
CA ASP A 30 -16.21 -3.99 -8.96
C ASP A 30 -14.89 -3.45 -8.34
N TRP A 31 -14.56 -2.17 -8.56
CA TRP A 31 -13.52 -1.54 -7.74
C TRP A 31 -14.07 -1.37 -6.31
N PRO A 32 -13.41 -1.89 -5.26
CA PRO A 32 -13.92 -1.80 -3.91
C PRO A 32 -14.09 -0.34 -3.51
N ASN A 33 -15.27 -0.01 -2.98
CA ASN A 33 -15.64 1.33 -2.56
C ASN A 33 -15.42 2.44 -3.62
N ARG A 34 -15.56 2.14 -4.92
CA ARG A 34 -15.37 3.06 -6.07
C ARG A 34 -15.89 4.48 -5.84
N GLN A 35 -17.04 4.62 -5.19
CA GLN A 35 -17.69 5.89 -4.88
C GLN A 35 -16.85 6.86 -4.03
N GLN A 36 -15.85 6.35 -3.29
CA GLN A 36 -14.93 7.15 -2.46
C GLN A 36 -13.76 7.77 -3.26
N TRP A 37 -13.65 7.41 -4.55
CA TRP A 37 -12.48 7.62 -5.40
C TRP A 37 -12.80 8.49 -6.63
N GLN A 38 -13.27 9.71 -6.36
CA GLN A 38 -13.78 10.63 -7.39
C GLN A 38 -12.71 11.15 -8.36
N LYS A 39 -11.44 11.22 -7.91
CA LYS A 39 -10.32 11.70 -8.74
C LYS A 39 -9.55 10.57 -9.42
N THR A 40 -9.77 9.32 -9.00
CA THR A 40 -9.01 8.18 -9.50
C THR A 40 -9.39 7.85 -10.93
N ASP A 41 -8.40 7.87 -11.84
CA ASP A 41 -8.56 7.35 -13.19
C ASP A 41 -8.50 5.82 -13.19
N PHE A 42 -9.67 5.17 -13.15
CA PHE A 42 -9.79 3.72 -13.20
C PHE A 42 -9.61 3.12 -14.61
N SER A 43 -9.37 3.94 -15.64
CA SER A 43 -8.96 3.42 -16.96
C SER A 43 -7.47 3.07 -17.01
N THR A 44 -6.68 3.64 -16.11
CA THR A 44 -5.24 3.39 -15.97
C THR A 44 -4.97 2.50 -14.76
N TYR A 45 -4.62 1.25 -15.00
CA TYR A 45 -4.28 0.28 -13.95
C TYR A 45 -3.27 -0.76 -14.46
N LEU A 46 -2.50 -1.33 -13.54
CA LEU A 46 -1.42 -2.28 -13.86
C LEU A 46 -1.69 -3.72 -13.42
N VAL A 47 -2.76 -3.93 -12.67
CA VAL A 47 -3.14 -5.24 -12.13
C VAL A 47 -4.67 -5.40 -12.20
N PRO A 48 -5.20 -6.63 -12.35
CA PRO A 48 -6.63 -6.86 -12.45
C PRO A 48 -7.40 -6.35 -11.23
N ALA A 49 -8.59 -5.78 -11.44
CA ALA A 49 -9.47 -5.31 -10.37
C ALA A 49 -9.85 -6.43 -9.37
N SER A 50 -9.87 -7.69 -9.82
CA SER A 50 -10.16 -8.87 -8.98
C SER A 50 -9.09 -9.16 -7.92
N GLU A 51 -7.91 -8.53 -7.99
CA GLU A 51 -6.88 -8.69 -6.96
C GLU A 51 -7.11 -7.78 -5.74
N PHE A 52 -8.05 -6.84 -5.82
CA PHE A 52 -8.36 -5.91 -4.75
C PHE A 52 -9.53 -6.43 -3.92
N THR A 53 -9.45 -6.29 -2.61
CA THR A 53 -10.51 -6.68 -1.68
C THR A 53 -10.76 -5.56 -0.69
N ASP A 54 -12.03 -5.32 -0.36
CA ASP A 54 -12.38 -4.41 0.71
C ASP A 54 -11.94 -4.98 2.06
N GLY A 55 -11.11 -4.21 2.77
CA GLY A 55 -10.66 -4.55 4.12
C GLY A 55 -11.67 -4.17 5.19
N GLY A 56 -12.67 -3.32 4.89
CA GLY A 56 -13.75 -2.93 5.80
C GLY A 56 -13.73 -1.48 6.29
N PRO A 57 -12.58 -0.87 6.66
CA PRO A 57 -12.55 0.51 7.18
C PRO A 57 -13.04 1.58 6.19
N GLY A 58 -12.94 1.32 4.89
CA GLY A 58 -13.11 2.33 3.84
C GLY A 58 -11.98 3.37 3.83
N LYS A 59 -12.09 4.35 2.91
CA LYS A 59 -11.13 5.44 2.77
C LYS A 59 -11.00 6.25 4.06
N ASP A 60 -9.76 6.34 4.56
CA ASP A 60 -9.37 7.02 5.80
C ASP A 60 -10.11 6.54 7.07
N GLY A 61 -10.76 5.36 7.03
CA GLY A 61 -11.35 4.76 8.24
C GLY A 61 -10.29 4.42 9.30
N ILE A 62 -9.04 4.24 8.84
CA ILE A 62 -7.81 4.26 9.64
C ILE A 62 -7.11 5.58 9.29
N PRO A 63 -7.21 6.61 10.12
CA PRO A 63 -6.74 7.95 9.75
C PRO A 63 -5.21 8.00 9.79
N ALA A 64 -4.58 8.40 8.69
CA ALA A 64 -3.14 8.70 8.67
C ALA A 64 -2.82 9.89 9.61
N ILE A 65 -1.59 9.93 10.14
CA ILE A 65 -1.09 11.07 10.92
C ILE A 65 -0.38 12.03 9.97
N ASP A 66 -0.95 13.22 9.76
CA ASP A 66 -0.41 14.22 8.82
C ASP A 66 0.40 15.34 9.49
N ASN A 67 0.21 15.54 10.80
CA ASN A 67 0.95 16.51 11.61
C ASN A 67 1.47 15.80 12.87
N PRO A 68 2.49 14.94 12.73
CA PRO A 68 3.00 14.17 13.85
C PRO A 68 3.66 15.08 14.90
N ASN A 69 3.40 14.76 16.16
CA ASN A 69 4.08 15.38 17.29
C ASN A 69 5.10 14.40 17.87
N PHE A 70 6.19 14.93 18.40
CA PHE A 70 7.28 14.13 18.94
C PHE A 70 7.74 14.66 20.29
N GLU A 71 8.13 13.74 21.16
CA GLU A 71 8.81 14.03 22.42
C GLU A 71 10.25 13.51 22.39
N PRO A 72 11.20 14.15 23.10
CA PRO A 72 12.52 13.58 23.31
C PRO A 72 12.45 12.16 23.88
N VAL A 73 13.31 11.25 23.40
CA VAL A 73 13.32 9.85 23.86
C VAL A 73 13.50 9.69 25.38
N GLN A 74 14.11 10.67 26.03
CA GLN A 74 14.31 10.68 27.48
C GLN A 74 13.01 10.88 28.26
N ASN A 75 12.01 11.55 27.66
CA ASN A 75 10.69 11.77 28.24
C ASN A 75 9.76 10.58 28.06
N MET A 76 10.19 9.57 27.31
CA MET A 76 9.34 8.44 26.93
C MET A 76 9.51 7.27 27.90
N ASP A 77 8.37 6.74 28.33
CA ASP A 77 8.23 5.55 29.16
C ASP A 77 7.43 4.48 28.42
N LEU A 78 8.08 3.85 27.43
CA LEU A 78 7.54 2.69 26.71
C LEU A 78 8.19 1.40 27.23
N ASP A 79 7.49 0.26 27.13
CA ASP A 79 8.11 -1.04 27.43
C ASP A 79 9.41 -1.15 26.60
N PRO A 80 10.57 -1.46 27.21
CA PRO A 80 11.86 -1.56 26.54
C PRO A 80 11.86 -2.41 25.26
N ARG A 81 11.04 -3.47 25.22
CA ARG A 81 10.92 -4.39 24.08
C ARG A 81 9.88 -3.95 23.05
N SER A 82 9.18 -2.84 23.28
CA SER A 82 8.21 -2.32 22.32
C SER A 82 8.88 -2.06 20.98
N PRO A 83 8.36 -2.62 19.87
CA PRO A 83 8.95 -2.40 18.56
C PRO A 83 8.66 -0.97 18.07
N VAL A 84 9.72 -0.32 17.58
CA VAL A 84 9.66 1.02 16.97
C VAL A 84 10.29 0.99 15.58
N ILE A 85 9.64 1.65 14.62
CA ILE A 85 10.27 1.93 13.33
C ILE A 85 11.21 3.11 13.55
N VAL A 86 12.47 2.99 13.14
CA VAL A 86 13.48 4.03 13.29
C VAL A 86 13.87 4.54 11.92
N VAL A 87 13.84 5.87 11.77
CA VAL A 87 14.30 6.58 10.58
C VAL A 87 15.33 7.60 11.01
N GLU A 88 16.49 7.60 10.37
CA GLU A 88 17.55 8.58 10.59
C GLU A 88 17.89 9.23 9.25
N ILE A 89 17.82 10.57 9.23
CA ILE A 89 18.14 11.39 8.06
C ILE A 89 19.00 12.55 8.54
N GLU A 90 20.22 12.64 8.00
CA GLU A 90 21.16 13.73 8.30
C GLU A 90 21.44 13.89 9.81
N GLY A 91 21.54 12.79 10.55
CA GLY A 91 21.77 12.78 12.00
C GLY A 91 20.52 12.99 12.85
N PHE A 92 19.36 13.28 12.25
CA PHE A 92 18.09 13.42 12.96
C PHE A 92 17.37 12.08 12.97
N ALA A 93 17.30 11.45 14.15
CA ALA A 93 16.65 10.17 14.35
C ALA A 93 15.26 10.32 14.97
N ARG A 94 14.27 9.65 14.38
CA ARG A 94 12.91 9.53 14.90
C ARG A 94 12.49 8.07 15.02
N ALA A 95 11.79 7.77 16.12
CA ALA A 95 11.13 6.49 16.35
C ALA A 95 9.61 6.63 16.24
N TYR A 96 8.99 5.67 15.55
CA TYR A 96 7.55 5.57 15.34
C TYR A 96 7.06 4.26 15.98
N PRO A 97 6.47 4.30 17.18
CA PRO A 97 6.01 3.09 17.87
C PRO A 97 4.95 2.34 17.09
N LEU A 98 5.11 1.01 16.96
CA LEU A 98 4.07 0.17 16.34
C LEU A 98 2.75 0.20 17.13
N SER A 99 2.81 0.49 18.43
CA SER A 99 1.63 0.69 19.28
C SER A 99 0.73 1.86 18.83
N ILE A 100 1.28 2.80 18.07
CA ILE A 100 0.56 3.90 17.41
C ILE A 100 0.26 3.51 15.96
N LEU A 101 1.26 3.05 15.22
CA LEU A 101 1.14 2.76 13.78
C LEU A 101 0.14 1.63 13.48
N ILE A 102 -0.13 0.71 14.41
CA ILE A 102 -1.18 -0.31 14.24
C ILE A 102 -2.60 0.29 14.14
N TRP A 103 -2.79 1.53 14.60
CA TRP A 103 -4.08 2.25 14.58
C TRP A 103 -4.17 3.34 13.51
N HIS A 104 -3.04 3.66 12.87
CA HIS A 104 -2.94 4.77 11.91
C HIS A 104 -2.36 4.35 10.56
N GLU A 105 -1.55 3.29 10.53
CA GLU A 105 -0.85 2.67 9.40
C GLU A 105 0.10 3.57 8.62
N ILE A 106 -0.11 4.89 8.60
CA ILE A 106 0.66 5.87 7.83
C ILE A 106 0.92 7.11 8.70
N VAL A 107 2.16 7.59 8.70
CA VAL A 107 2.56 8.90 9.21
C VAL A 107 3.23 9.66 8.07
N ASN A 108 2.64 10.79 7.65
CA ASN A 108 3.28 11.72 6.73
C ASN A 108 4.10 12.71 7.57
N ASP A 109 5.41 12.69 7.40
CA ASP A 109 6.36 13.42 8.23
C ASP A 109 7.36 14.21 7.37
N GLU A 110 8.20 14.98 8.04
CA GLU A 110 9.35 15.68 7.48
C GLU A 110 10.50 15.68 8.48
N ILE A 111 11.65 15.13 8.08
CA ILE A 111 12.88 15.09 8.87
C ILE A 111 13.96 15.86 8.12
N ALA A 112 14.56 16.87 8.75
CA ALA A 112 15.60 17.71 8.14
C ALA A 112 15.20 18.28 6.75
N GLY A 113 13.93 18.66 6.58
CA GLY A 113 13.40 19.14 5.30
C GLY A 113 13.10 18.07 4.26
N HIS A 114 13.31 16.78 4.57
CA HIS A 114 12.99 15.66 3.69
C HIS A 114 11.58 15.15 3.98
N PRO A 115 10.61 15.34 3.07
CA PRO A 115 9.25 14.85 3.26
C PRO A 115 9.22 13.33 3.06
N ILE A 116 8.82 12.61 4.11
CA ILE A 116 8.73 11.15 4.13
C ILE A 116 7.33 10.66 4.49
N THR A 117 7.02 9.43 4.13
CA THR A 117 5.87 8.70 4.66
C THR A 117 6.34 7.39 5.30
N VAL A 118 6.02 7.23 6.58
CA VAL A 118 6.33 6.02 7.37
C VAL A 118 5.08 5.17 7.41
N THR A 119 5.20 3.90 7.00
CA THR A 119 4.05 3.04 6.80
C THR A 119 4.23 1.70 7.50
N PHE A 120 3.14 1.17 8.04
CA PHE A 120 3.09 -0.14 8.68
C PHE A 120 1.79 -0.86 8.30
N CYS A 121 1.91 -1.99 7.61
CA CYS A 121 0.80 -2.89 7.37
C CYS A 121 0.75 -3.95 8.48
N PRO A 122 -0.25 -3.94 9.38
CA PRO A 122 -0.31 -4.90 10.48
C PRO A 122 -0.60 -6.33 10.03
N LEU A 123 -1.25 -6.51 8.87
CA LEU A 123 -1.54 -7.84 8.29
C LEU A 123 -0.32 -8.48 7.63
N CYS A 124 0.68 -7.69 7.24
CA CYS A 124 1.92 -8.15 6.63
C CYS A 124 3.11 -8.09 7.57
N ASN A 125 2.96 -7.46 8.74
CA ASN A 125 4.05 -7.10 9.64
C ASN A 125 5.21 -6.39 8.90
N ALA A 126 4.85 -5.49 7.97
CA ALA A 126 5.80 -4.84 7.08
C ALA A 126 5.86 -3.33 7.33
N SER A 127 7.03 -2.86 7.75
CA SER A 127 7.35 -1.44 7.91
C SER A 127 8.14 -0.96 6.69
N VAL A 128 7.64 0.05 5.98
CA VAL A 128 8.34 0.63 4.83
C VAL A 128 8.26 2.15 4.90
N VAL A 129 9.38 2.80 4.59
CA VAL A 129 9.48 4.27 4.59
C VAL A 129 9.82 4.73 3.18
N PHE A 130 9.15 5.78 2.73
CA PHE A 130 9.34 6.33 1.40
C PHE A 130 9.55 7.84 1.46
N ASP A 131 10.28 8.38 0.49
CA ASP A 131 10.14 9.80 0.14
C ASP A 131 8.75 10.03 -0.44
N ARG A 132 8.05 11.06 0.02
CA ARG A 132 6.70 11.42 -0.48
C ARG A 132 6.74 12.52 -1.55
N VAL A 133 7.80 12.54 -2.37
CA VAL A 133 7.93 13.40 -3.54
C VAL A 133 7.65 12.59 -4.80
N VAL A 134 6.65 13.01 -5.58
CA VAL A 134 6.28 12.42 -6.87
C VAL A 134 6.32 13.52 -7.92
N ASP A 135 7.13 13.34 -8.96
CA ASP A 135 7.38 14.35 -10.01
C ASP A 135 7.78 15.74 -9.46
N GLY A 136 8.62 15.76 -8.42
CA GLY A 136 9.05 17.02 -7.78
C GLY A 136 7.98 17.68 -6.91
N GLN A 137 6.79 17.09 -6.77
CA GLN A 137 5.74 17.59 -5.87
C GLN A 137 5.64 16.74 -4.63
N VAL A 138 5.60 17.41 -3.49
CA VAL A 138 5.32 16.78 -2.20
C VAL A 138 3.86 16.35 -2.17
N THR A 139 3.61 15.07 -1.88
CA THR A 139 2.28 14.51 -1.67
C THR A 139 2.09 14.06 -0.23
N SER A 140 0.86 13.72 0.14
CA SER A 140 0.54 13.04 1.39
C SER A 140 -0.28 11.79 1.07
N PHE A 141 -0.04 10.75 1.87
CA PHE A 141 -0.70 9.46 1.68
C PHE A 141 -1.77 9.23 2.74
N GLY A 142 -2.90 8.67 2.31
CA GLY A 142 -3.95 8.17 3.19
C GLY A 142 -4.15 6.67 3.03
N VAL A 143 -4.97 6.11 3.92
CA VAL A 143 -5.30 4.68 3.92
C VAL A 143 -6.55 4.46 3.08
N THR A 144 -6.52 3.49 2.18
CA THR A 144 -7.69 3.19 1.34
C THR A 144 -8.75 2.33 2.03
N GLY A 145 -8.36 1.54 3.03
CA GLY A 145 -9.17 0.43 3.55
C GLY A 145 -9.28 -0.74 2.57
N ILE A 146 -8.51 -0.73 1.48
CA ILE A 146 -8.48 -1.77 0.44
C ILE A 146 -7.17 -2.54 0.57
N LEU A 147 -7.23 -3.84 0.33
CA LEU A 147 -6.08 -4.74 0.38
C LEU A 147 -5.81 -5.34 -1.00
N ARG A 148 -4.55 -5.67 -1.25
CA ARG A 148 -4.11 -6.53 -2.35
C ARG A 148 -3.04 -7.48 -1.85
N LYS A 149 -3.28 -8.79 -1.97
CA LYS A 149 -2.43 -9.84 -1.38
C LYS A 149 -2.22 -9.65 0.14
N SER A 150 -3.25 -9.15 0.82
CA SER A 150 -3.25 -8.77 2.25
C SER A 150 -2.35 -7.62 2.65
N ASP A 151 -1.62 -7.06 1.69
CA ASP A 151 -0.91 -5.80 1.88
C ASP A 151 -1.85 -4.63 1.68
N MET A 152 -1.70 -3.62 2.54
CA MET A 152 -2.53 -2.43 2.49
C MET A 152 -2.24 -1.62 1.23
N ILE A 153 -3.28 -1.00 0.68
CA ILE A 153 -3.15 -0.03 -0.39
C ILE A 153 -3.21 1.37 0.21
N MET A 154 -2.20 2.17 -0.10
CA MET A 154 -2.17 3.61 0.19
C MET A 154 -2.80 4.36 -0.98
N TYR A 155 -3.24 5.60 -0.77
CA TYR A 155 -3.56 6.50 -1.87
C TYR A 155 -2.87 7.85 -1.68
N ASP A 156 -2.46 8.49 -2.77
CA ASP A 156 -1.98 9.87 -2.71
C ASP A 156 -3.18 10.83 -2.78
N ARG A 157 -3.20 11.86 -1.92
CA ARG A 157 -4.35 12.77 -1.85
C ARG A 157 -4.48 13.70 -3.05
N ALA A 158 -3.36 13.98 -3.74
CA ALA A 158 -3.31 14.86 -4.90
C ALA A 158 -4.16 14.31 -6.06
N THR A 159 -3.96 13.03 -6.42
CA THR A 159 -4.57 12.39 -7.59
C THR A 159 -5.52 11.25 -7.25
N GLN A 160 -5.52 10.77 -6.00
CA GLN A 160 -6.19 9.54 -5.57
C GLN A 160 -5.71 8.30 -6.35
N SER A 161 -4.47 8.27 -6.82
CA SER A 161 -3.89 7.04 -7.35
C SER A 161 -3.61 6.07 -6.20
N TRP A 162 -3.68 4.78 -6.48
CA TRP A 162 -3.49 3.72 -5.48
C TRP A 162 -2.09 3.16 -5.56
N TRP A 163 -1.44 3.04 -4.41
CA TRP A 163 -0.05 2.65 -4.25
C TRP A 163 0.05 1.41 -3.35
N GLN A 164 0.70 0.36 -3.84
CA GLN A 164 0.97 -0.84 -3.04
C GLN A 164 2.00 -0.51 -1.95
N GLN A 165 1.61 -0.56 -0.68
CA GLN A 165 2.48 -0.17 0.45
C GLN A 165 3.82 -0.88 0.41
N PHE A 166 3.82 -2.20 0.26
CA PHE A 166 5.06 -2.96 0.35
C PHE A 166 6.06 -2.54 -0.73
N THR A 167 5.62 -2.30 -1.96
CA THR A 167 6.53 -2.02 -3.10
C THR A 167 6.75 -0.54 -3.38
N GLY A 168 5.86 0.34 -2.90
CA GLY A 168 5.83 1.76 -3.23
C GLY A 168 5.44 2.03 -4.68
N ARG A 169 4.84 1.07 -5.41
CA ARG A 169 4.43 1.25 -6.82
C ARG A 169 2.97 1.68 -6.91
N ALA A 170 2.71 2.72 -7.70
CA ALA A 170 1.36 3.09 -8.11
C ALA A 170 0.82 2.06 -9.12
N ILE A 171 -0.36 1.51 -8.83
CA ILE A 171 -0.96 0.40 -9.59
C ILE A 171 -2.35 0.72 -10.17
N VAL A 172 -2.98 1.82 -9.73
CA VAL A 172 -4.26 2.33 -10.27
C VAL A 172 -4.22 3.86 -10.23
N GLY A 173 -4.82 4.52 -11.22
CA GLY A 173 -4.91 5.98 -11.28
C GLY A 173 -3.80 6.63 -12.09
N ALA A 174 -3.81 7.96 -12.10
CA ALA A 174 -2.94 8.80 -12.93
C ALA A 174 -1.43 8.60 -12.68
N GLN A 175 -1.04 8.13 -11.49
CA GLN A 175 0.35 7.89 -11.14
C GLN A 175 0.85 6.47 -11.50
N SER A 176 0.00 5.61 -12.07
CA SER A 176 0.31 4.21 -12.37
C SER A 176 1.65 4.02 -13.05
N GLY A 177 2.45 3.07 -12.54
CA GLY A 177 3.79 2.75 -13.05
C GLY A 177 4.91 3.46 -12.33
N LYS A 178 4.63 4.59 -11.66
CA LYS A 178 5.61 5.26 -10.81
C LYS A 178 5.91 4.46 -9.56
N LYS A 179 7.09 4.70 -9.01
CA LYS A 179 7.61 4.02 -7.83
C LYS A 179 8.23 5.04 -6.89
N LEU A 180 7.82 5.00 -5.63
CA LEU A 180 8.40 5.82 -4.58
C LEU A 180 9.82 5.35 -4.25
N THR A 181 10.69 6.31 -3.93
CA THR A 181 12.03 6.05 -3.41
C THR A 181 11.91 5.56 -1.97
N ARG A 182 12.43 4.37 -1.67
CA ARG A 182 12.48 3.85 -0.30
C ARG A 182 13.60 4.52 0.48
N ARG A 183 13.32 4.85 1.75
CA ARG A 183 14.34 5.25 2.73
C ARG A 183 14.70 4.06 3.62
N PRO A 184 15.98 3.89 3.99
CA PRO A 184 16.36 2.93 5.02
C PRO A 184 15.61 3.21 6.32
N ALA A 185 15.10 2.15 6.93
CA ALA A 185 14.47 2.18 8.24
C ALA A 185 14.75 0.88 8.97
N GLN A 186 14.80 0.93 10.29
CA GLN A 186 15.00 -0.24 11.14
C GLN A 186 13.72 -0.51 11.93
N LEU A 187 13.44 -1.77 12.23
CA LEU A 187 12.42 -2.16 13.20
C LEU A 187 13.13 -2.81 14.37
N ILE A 188 13.26 -2.08 15.46
CA ILE A 188 14.08 -2.46 16.62
C ILE A 188 13.33 -2.27 17.93
N ALA A 189 13.87 -2.79 19.03
CA ALA A 189 13.33 -2.56 20.36
C ALA A 189 13.51 -1.09 20.77
N PHE A 190 12.54 -0.56 21.53
CA PHE A 190 12.61 0.80 22.04
C PHE A 190 13.87 1.08 22.87
N SER A 191 14.32 0.10 23.66
CA SER A 191 15.57 0.22 24.43
C SER A 191 16.80 0.38 23.53
N GLU A 192 16.83 -0.31 22.39
CA GLU A 192 17.94 -0.20 21.43
C GLU A 192 17.94 1.19 20.77
N PHE A 193 16.75 1.71 20.41
CA PHE A 193 16.62 3.09 19.94
C PHE A 193 17.10 4.11 20.99
N LYS A 194 16.65 3.98 22.25
CA LYS A 194 17.02 4.89 23.34
C LYS A 194 18.53 4.89 23.62
N GLN A 195 19.17 3.73 23.49
CA GLN A 195 20.62 3.60 23.62
C GLN A 195 21.38 4.20 22.44
N ALA A 196 20.95 3.91 21.20
CA ALA A 196 21.65 4.34 19.99
C ALA A 196 21.45 5.84 19.67
N TYR A 197 20.29 6.40 20.04
CA TYR A 197 19.89 7.77 19.70
C TYR A 197 19.42 8.53 20.94
N PRO A 198 20.32 8.91 21.87
CA PRO A 198 19.95 9.54 23.14
C PRO A 198 19.28 10.92 22.96
N THR A 199 19.49 11.58 21.81
CA THR A 199 18.85 12.84 21.41
C THR A 199 17.69 12.63 20.41
N GLY A 200 17.33 11.38 20.12
CA GLY A 200 16.26 11.04 19.20
C GLY A 200 14.89 11.47 19.71
N GLN A 201 13.93 11.57 18.80
CA GLN A 201 12.54 11.90 19.13
C GLN A 201 11.62 10.70 18.88
N VAL A 202 10.53 10.62 19.63
CA VAL A 202 9.57 9.52 19.54
C VAL A 202 8.18 10.08 19.26
N LEU A 203 7.51 9.50 18.27
CA LEU A 203 6.13 9.87 17.93
C LEU A 203 5.24 9.67 19.15
N VAL A 204 4.43 10.68 19.47
CA VAL A 204 3.37 10.58 20.47
C VAL A 204 1.99 10.46 19.83
N PRO A 205 1.00 9.90 20.53
CA PRO A 205 -0.38 9.83 20.05
C PRO A 205 -0.90 11.19 19.54
N PRO A 206 -1.52 11.23 18.35
CA PRO A 206 -2.10 12.46 17.82
C PRO A 206 -3.33 12.87 18.65
N LEU A 207 -3.44 14.15 18.98
CA LEU A 207 -4.64 14.74 19.57
C LEU A 207 -5.51 15.38 18.48
N PRO A 208 -6.85 15.37 18.61
CA PRO A 208 -7.66 14.81 19.71
C PRO A 208 -8.01 13.33 19.54
N ILE A 209 -7.42 12.62 18.57
CA ILE A 209 -7.79 11.24 18.22
C ILE A 209 -7.29 10.26 19.28
N THR A 210 -8.19 9.79 20.13
CA THR A 210 -7.88 8.73 21.10
C THR A 210 -8.19 7.36 20.50
N ARG A 211 -7.19 6.48 20.52
CA ARG A 211 -7.33 5.06 20.20
C ARG A 211 -6.79 4.24 21.37
N PRO A 212 -7.08 2.92 21.43
CA PRO A 212 -6.48 2.01 22.41
C PRO A 212 -4.99 1.75 22.11
N TYR A 213 -4.16 2.79 22.10
CA TYR A 213 -2.72 2.67 21.85
C TYR A 213 -2.09 1.69 22.85
N GLY A 214 -1.21 0.83 22.35
CA GLY A 214 -0.61 -0.27 23.13
C GLY A 214 -1.44 -1.56 23.17
N ARG A 215 -2.72 -1.54 22.76
CA ARG A 215 -3.51 -2.75 22.54
C ARG A 215 -3.36 -3.22 21.10
N ASN A 216 -2.95 -4.48 20.92
CA ASN A 216 -2.91 -5.11 19.60
C ASN A 216 -4.31 -5.66 19.23
N PRO A 217 -4.96 -5.20 18.14
CA PRO A 217 -6.23 -5.76 17.69
C PRO A 217 -6.08 -7.09 16.92
N TYR A 218 -4.86 -7.47 16.53
CA TYR A 218 -4.54 -8.66 15.74
C TYR A 218 -3.90 -9.78 16.57
N VAL A 219 -4.34 -9.97 17.81
CA VAL A 219 -3.86 -11.07 18.68
C VAL A 219 -4.06 -12.42 17.98
N ASP A 220 -3.03 -13.27 18.04
CA ASP A 220 -2.97 -14.60 17.41
C ASP A 220 -3.04 -14.63 15.88
N TYR A 221 -2.99 -13.47 15.20
CA TYR A 221 -3.04 -13.45 13.74
C TYR A 221 -1.90 -14.26 13.12
N ASP A 222 -0.68 -14.07 13.63
CA ASP A 222 0.53 -14.77 13.17
C ASP A 222 0.48 -16.29 13.42
N SER A 223 -0.20 -16.74 14.47
CA SER A 223 -0.21 -18.16 14.88
C SER A 223 -1.37 -18.97 14.29
N LYS A 224 -2.45 -18.31 13.84
CA LYS A 224 -3.64 -18.98 13.27
C LYS A 224 -3.41 -19.58 11.88
N GLY A 225 -2.33 -19.21 11.19
CA GLY A 225 -1.98 -19.77 9.87
C GLY A 225 -2.93 -19.41 8.72
N ARG A 226 -3.89 -18.50 8.95
CA ARG A 226 -4.92 -18.09 7.97
C ARG A 226 -4.87 -16.57 7.77
N PRO A 227 -4.01 -16.07 6.87
CA PRO A 227 -3.96 -14.65 6.60
C PRO A 227 -5.23 -14.16 5.91
N PHE A 228 -5.59 -12.91 6.20
CA PHE A 228 -6.82 -12.30 5.73
C PHE A 228 -6.79 -12.08 4.21
N ASN A 229 -7.59 -12.82 3.45
CA ASN A 229 -7.74 -12.65 1.99
C ASN A 229 -6.45 -12.85 1.16
N VAL A 230 -5.54 -13.74 1.58
CA VAL A 230 -4.44 -14.21 0.70
C VAL A 230 -4.90 -15.41 -0.14
N PHE A 231 -5.14 -15.16 -1.42
CA PHE A 231 -5.50 -16.21 -2.40
C PHE A 231 -4.35 -16.58 -3.35
N VAL A 232 -3.10 -16.28 -2.97
CA VAL A 232 -1.93 -16.65 -3.78
C VAL A 232 -1.38 -18.04 -3.43
N THR A 233 -0.85 -18.73 -4.43
CA THR A 233 -0.01 -19.91 -4.24
C THR A 233 1.39 -19.46 -3.82
N VAL A 234 1.89 -19.98 -2.69
CA VAL A 234 3.23 -19.70 -2.20
C VAL A 234 4.26 -20.68 -2.80
N PRO A 235 5.53 -20.29 -2.98
CA PRO A 235 6.57 -21.18 -3.45
C PRO A 235 6.69 -22.43 -2.57
N ARG A 236 7.17 -23.55 -3.14
CA ARG A 236 7.42 -24.78 -2.39
C ARG A 236 8.33 -24.50 -1.20
N GLY A 237 7.94 -25.00 -0.01
CA GLY A 237 8.69 -24.81 1.23
C GLY A 237 8.29 -23.57 2.04
N PHE A 238 7.42 -22.72 1.50
CA PHE A 238 6.86 -21.57 2.20
C PHE A 238 5.41 -21.81 2.64
N SER A 239 5.03 -21.23 3.77
CA SER A 239 3.68 -20.99 4.23
C SER A 239 3.32 -19.52 4.00
N LYS A 240 2.02 -19.21 3.92
CA LYS A 240 1.53 -17.83 3.75
C LYS A 240 1.86 -16.91 4.94
N MET A 241 2.18 -17.49 6.10
CA MET A 241 2.54 -16.77 7.33
C MET A 241 4.04 -16.84 7.67
N ASP A 242 4.86 -17.41 6.79
CA ASP A 242 6.31 -17.46 7.05
C ASP A 242 6.88 -16.04 7.08
N ARG A 243 7.74 -15.78 8.07
CA ARG A 243 8.55 -14.57 8.10
C ARG A 243 9.71 -14.74 7.13
N VAL A 244 9.99 -13.69 6.36
CA VAL A 244 11.04 -13.69 5.36
C VAL A 244 11.90 -12.45 5.46
N VAL A 245 13.19 -12.59 5.13
CA VAL A 245 14.08 -11.48 4.84
C VAL A 245 14.14 -11.31 3.32
N VAL A 246 14.03 -10.09 2.82
CA VAL A 246 14.12 -9.78 1.40
C VAL A 246 15.36 -8.95 1.14
N VAL A 247 16.21 -9.41 0.20
CA VAL A 247 17.42 -8.71 -0.26
C VAL A 247 17.37 -8.66 -1.78
N GLY A 248 17.32 -7.46 -2.33
CA GLY A 248 17.09 -7.26 -3.76
C GLY A 248 15.78 -7.90 -4.21
N ASN A 249 15.87 -8.87 -5.13
CA ASN A 249 14.74 -9.61 -5.69
C ASN A 249 14.58 -11.03 -5.13
N GLN A 250 15.27 -11.33 -4.02
CA GLN A 250 15.28 -12.66 -3.40
C GLN A 250 14.71 -12.58 -1.98
N ALA A 251 14.08 -13.67 -1.55
CA ALA A 251 13.51 -13.82 -0.22
C ALA A 251 14.00 -15.10 0.44
N TRP A 252 14.37 -15.03 1.71
CA TRP A 252 14.82 -16.14 2.52
C TRP A 252 13.89 -16.30 3.71
N LYS A 253 13.46 -17.54 3.97
CA LYS A 253 12.65 -17.87 5.14
C LYS A 253 13.48 -17.67 6.40
N MET A 254 12.90 -16.99 7.39
CA MET A 254 13.44 -16.95 8.74
C MET A 254 13.07 -18.24 9.45
N SER A 255 14.08 -18.92 10.00
CA SER A 255 13.94 -20.14 10.80
C SER A 255 13.36 -19.86 12.17
#